data_AF-A0A2N9NGW9-F1
#
_entry.id   AF-A0A2N9NGW9-F1
#
_cell.length_a   1.000
_cell.length_b   1.000
_cell.length_c   1.000
_cell.angle_alpha   90.00
_cell.angle_beta   90.00
_cell.angle_gamma   90.00
#
_symmetry.space_group_name_H-M   'P 1'
#
loop_
_entity.id
_entity.type
_entity.pdbx_description
1 polymer ?
#
loop_
_entity_poly.entity_id
_entity_poly.type
_entity_poly.pdbx_seq_one_letter_code
_entity_poly.pdbx_strand_id
1 'polypeptide(L)'
;MERKIMTNQIKCAVLFAGTLLLSLAGATSQNVLTDVTVFGCDSSGSYVGVDVWVTRPSSYIAAVFIESGACGSQFLNGPDNAHVQPSISFSIGTNSFKLFGDPGANNSYFGINLFFNGSTTPSISAFCPMLTTSGPHTFTANSSPNTSGPPGVGTVPGAATLTSTSAGQTITLKDFYWAAPNVYNLDEVGLFTTGADERFDYVGGISFSVTGDR
;
A
#
# COMPACT_ATOMS: atom_id res chain seq x y z
N MET A 1 89.72 -5.80 -18.02
CA MET A 1 88.75 -6.81 -18.48
C MET A 1 87.83 -7.09 -17.29
N GLU A 2 86.58 -6.64 -17.40
CA GLU A 2 85.64 -6.40 -16.31
C GLU A 2 85.18 -7.69 -15.59
N ARG A 3 85.16 -7.65 -14.25
CA ARG A 3 84.48 -8.65 -13.41
C ARG A 3 83.03 -8.24 -13.19
N LYS A 4 82.11 -9.03 -13.74
CA LYS A 4 80.66 -8.88 -13.61
C LYS A 4 80.22 -9.33 -12.21
N ILE A 5 79.70 -8.40 -11.41
CA ILE A 5 79.02 -8.65 -10.13
C ILE A 5 77.57 -9.06 -10.47
N MET A 6 77.12 -10.23 -9.99
CA MET A 6 75.70 -10.60 -10.00
C MET A 6 75.13 -10.47 -8.60
N THR A 7 74.27 -9.47 -8.43
CA THR A 7 73.50 -9.16 -7.23
C THR A 7 72.33 -10.13 -7.08
N ASN A 8 72.25 -10.79 -5.93
CA ASN A 8 71.18 -11.70 -5.55
C ASN A 8 69.92 -10.89 -5.19
N GLN A 9 68.87 -10.98 -5.99
CA GLN A 9 67.59 -10.30 -5.75
C GLN A 9 66.69 -11.22 -4.90
N ILE A 10 66.70 -11.03 -3.58
CA ILE A 10 65.71 -11.62 -2.68
C ILE A 10 64.44 -10.77 -2.78
N LYS A 11 63.40 -11.30 -3.43
CA LYS A 11 62.08 -10.67 -3.46
C LYS A 11 61.33 -10.99 -2.17
N CYS A 12 61.22 -10.00 -1.28
CA CYS A 12 60.28 -10.04 -0.15
C CYS A 12 58.85 -10.02 -0.70
N ALA A 13 58.15 -11.15 -0.60
CA ALA A 13 56.71 -11.20 -0.80
C ALA A 13 56.02 -10.77 0.51
N VAL A 14 55.51 -9.54 0.54
CA VAL A 14 54.63 -9.07 1.62
C VAL A 14 53.21 -9.54 1.29
N LEU A 15 52.72 -10.53 2.03
CA LEU A 15 51.36 -11.02 1.93
C LEU A 15 50.44 -10.08 2.74
N PHE A 16 49.72 -9.18 2.07
CA PHE A 16 48.64 -8.44 2.70
C PHE A 16 47.42 -9.36 2.85
N ALA A 17 47.24 -9.94 4.03
CA ALA A 17 45.98 -10.56 4.43
C ALA A 17 44.97 -9.46 4.77
N GLY A 18 44.31 -8.92 3.75
CA GLY A 18 43.16 -8.04 3.92
C GLY A 18 41.94 -8.85 4.35
N THR A 19 41.56 -8.78 5.62
CA THR A 19 40.30 -9.31 6.13
C THR A 19 39.15 -8.51 5.51
N LEU A 20 38.42 -9.13 4.59
CA LEU A 20 37.19 -8.61 4.04
C LEU A 20 36.11 -8.66 5.15
N LEU A 21 35.90 -7.53 5.82
CA LEU A 21 34.72 -7.33 6.67
C LEU A 21 33.49 -7.25 5.76
N LEU A 22 32.87 -8.40 5.49
CA LEU A 22 31.50 -8.45 4.99
C LEU A 22 30.61 -7.88 6.10
N SER A 23 30.20 -6.60 5.97
CA SER A 23 29.11 -6.08 6.76
C SER A 23 27.87 -6.91 6.43
N LEU A 24 27.47 -7.77 7.36
CA LEU A 24 26.14 -8.37 7.41
C LEU A 24 25.14 -7.22 7.62
N ALA A 25 24.84 -6.48 6.55
CA ALA A 25 23.65 -5.66 6.52
C ALA A 25 22.49 -6.65 6.63
N GLY A 26 21.89 -6.75 7.81
CA GLY A 26 20.67 -7.51 7.99
C GLY A 26 19.65 -6.96 6.99
N ALA A 27 19.17 -7.79 6.06
CA ALA A 27 18.07 -7.43 5.21
C ALA A 27 16.87 -7.18 6.12
N THR A 28 16.53 -5.91 6.34
CA THR A 28 15.25 -5.57 6.95
C THR A 28 14.18 -5.94 5.94
N SER A 29 13.25 -6.83 6.33
CA SER A 29 12.11 -7.18 5.49
C SER A 29 11.29 -5.91 5.23
N GLN A 30 11.27 -5.39 4.01
CA GLN A 30 10.44 -4.24 3.69
C GLN A 30 8.96 -4.57 3.95
N ASN A 31 8.19 -3.63 4.51
CA ASN A 31 6.75 -3.83 4.63
C ASN A 31 6.11 -3.77 3.24
N VAL A 32 5.35 -4.81 2.91
CA VAL A 32 4.62 -4.95 1.65
C VAL A 32 3.13 -4.83 1.94
N LEU A 33 2.44 -3.89 1.29
CA LEU A 33 0.98 -3.84 1.30
C LEU A 33 0.47 -5.02 0.47
N THR A 34 -0.25 -5.93 1.13
CA THR A 34 -0.77 -7.16 0.51
C THR A 34 -2.28 -7.14 0.35
N ASP A 35 -2.99 -6.45 1.25
CA ASP A 35 -4.43 -6.30 1.12
C ASP A 35 -4.90 -4.89 1.49
N VAL A 36 -5.94 -4.44 0.80
CA VAL A 36 -6.73 -3.25 1.11
C VAL A 36 -8.18 -3.66 1.11
N THR A 37 -8.93 -3.16 2.10
CA THR A 37 -10.39 -3.11 2.01
C THR A 37 -10.84 -1.67 2.10
N VAL A 38 -11.75 -1.27 1.22
CA VAL A 38 -12.51 -0.02 1.31
C VAL A 38 -13.96 -0.41 1.54
N PHE A 39 -14.65 0.27 2.46
CA PHE A 39 -15.99 -0.14 2.86
C PHE A 39 -16.87 1.03 3.28
N GLY A 40 -18.17 0.96 2.99
CA GLY A 40 -19.15 1.88 3.56
C GLY A 40 -19.23 1.71 5.09
N CYS A 41 -19.24 2.83 5.82
CA CYS A 41 -19.34 2.81 7.27
C CYS A 41 -20.28 3.90 7.81
N ASP A 42 -20.60 3.82 9.10
CA ASP A 42 -21.28 4.90 9.81
C ASP A 42 -20.28 5.99 10.28
N SER A 43 -20.79 7.00 10.99
CA SER A 43 -20.00 8.11 11.52
C SER A 43 -19.01 7.73 12.63
N SER A 44 -19.07 6.49 13.13
CA SER A 44 -18.11 5.92 14.09
C SER A 44 -17.04 5.05 13.42
N GLY A 45 -17.11 4.89 12.09
CA GLY A 45 -16.22 4.02 11.33
C GLY A 45 -16.65 2.55 11.35
N SER A 46 -17.84 2.22 11.86
CA SER A 46 -18.34 0.84 11.90
C SER A 46 -18.87 0.42 10.53
N TYR A 47 -18.45 -0.75 10.07
CA TYR A 47 -18.88 -1.32 8.79
C TYR A 47 -20.39 -1.61 8.79
N VAL A 48 -21.09 -1.14 7.76
CA VAL A 48 -22.57 -1.22 7.65
C VAL A 48 -23.09 -2.27 6.67
N GLY A 49 -22.23 -3.06 6.04
CA GLY A 49 -22.68 -4.22 5.23
C GLY A 49 -23.06 -3.94 3.78
N VAL A 50 -22.99 -2.69 3.30
CA VAL A 50 -23.57 -2.31 1.99
C VAL A 50 -22.56 -2.40 0.86
N ASP A 51 -21.48 -1.61 0.91
CA ASP A 51 -20.47 -1.59 -0.15
C ASP A 51 -19.09 -1.93 0.40
N VAL A 52 -18.39 -2.83 -0.30
CA VAL A 52 -17.01 -3.21 0.00
C VAL A 52 -16.27 -3.46 -1.30
N TRP A 53 -15.05 -2.91 -1.38
CA TRP A 53 -14.07 -3.22 -2.40
C TRP A 53 -12.82 -3.77 -1.75
N VAL A 54 -12.20 -4.76 -2.38
CA VAL A 54 -11.07 -5.49 -1.80
C VAL A 54 -10.00 -5.73 -2.84
N THR A 55 -8.77 -5.87 -2.38
CA THR A 55 -7.67 -6.35 -3.23
C THR A 55 -7.38 -7.83 -3.04
N ARG A 56 -8.04 -8.53 -2.12
CA ARG A 56 -7.89 -9.99 -2.07
C ARG A 56 -8.82 -10.63 -3.10
N PRO A 57 -8.37 -11.62 -3.88
CA PRO A 57 -9.22 -12.28 -4.86
C PRO A 57 -10.54 -12.76 -4.26
N SER A 58 -11.63 -12.45 -4.95
CA SER A 58 -13.00 -12.83 -4.59
C SER A 58 -13.81 -13.11 -5.85
N SER A 59 -14.90 -13.86 -5.73
CA SER A 59 -15.86 -14.03 -6.84
C SER A 59 -17.15 -13.23 -6.64
N TYR A 60 -17.26 -12.50 -5.52
CA TYR A 60 -18.51 -11.88 -5.08
C TYR A 60 -18.32 -10.51 -4.40
N ILE A 61 -17.09 -10.04 -4.22
CA ILE A 61 -16.77 -8.70 -3.71
C ILE A 61 -16.01 -7.96 -4.80
N ALA A 62 -16.43 -6.71 -5.05
CA ALA A 62 -15.82 -5.83 -6.04
C ALA A 62 -14.33 -5.62 -5.78
N ALA A 63 -13.57 -5.42 -6.84
CA ALA A 63 -12.16 -5.10 -6.77
C ALA A 63 -11.94 -3.63 -6.40
N VAL A 64 -10.93 -3.33 -5.59
CA VAL A 64 -10.30 -1.99 -5.60
C VAL A 64 -8.99 -2.09 -6.36
N PHE A 65 -8.83 -1.26 -7.39
CA PHE A 65 -7.62 -1.18 -8.18
C PHE A 65 -6.77 0.00 -7.75
N ILE A 66 -5.45 -0.12 -7.87
CA ILE A 66 -4.47 0.82 -7.32
C ILE A 66 -3.58 1.33 -8.44
N GLU A 67 -3.45 2.64 -8.60
CA GLU A 67 -2.45 3.26 -9.47
C GLU A 67 -1.36 3.94 -8.63
N SER A 68 -0.13 4.00 -9.15
CA SER A 68 0.90 4.90 -8.61
C SER A 68 0.62 6.35 -9.01
N GLY A 69 0.61 7.29 -8.06
CA GLY A 69 0.69 8.71 -8.38
C GLY A 69 -0.52 9.30 -9.13
N ALA A 70 -0.29 9.85 -10.33
CA ALA A 70 -1.28 10.64 -11.10
C ALA A 70 -2.24 9.74 -11.91
N CYS A 71 -3.41 10.28 -12.30
CA CYS A 71 -4.42 9.53 -13.09
C CYS A 71 -3.84 9.03 -14.42
N GLY A 72 -4.26 7.83 -14.83
CA GLY A 72 -3.85 7.21 -16.09
C GLY A 72 -2.46 6.59 -16.01
N SER A 73 -1.99 6.28 -14.80
CA SER A 73 -0.76 5.55 -14.57
C SER A 73 -1.02 4.05 -14.69
N GLN A 74 0.03 3.23 -14.72
CA GLN A 74 -0.15 1.78 -14.72
C GLN A 74 -0.78 1.31 -13.39
N PHE A 75 -1.81 0.47 -13.47
CA PHE A 75 -2.34 -0.24 -12.31
C PHE A 75 -1.27 -1.16 -11.69
N LEU A 76 -1.16 -1.10 -10.37
CA LEU A 76 -0.25 -1.87 -9.53
C LEU A 76 -0.83 -3.24 -9.10
N ASN A 77 -2.10 -3.49 -9.44
CA ASN A 77 -2.80 -4.76 -9.23
C ASN A 77 -3.81 -5.01 -10.37
N GLY A 78 -4.27 -6.26 -10.51
CA GLY A 78 -5.12 -6.68 -11.63
C GLY A 78 -4.33 -7.45 -12.70
N PRO A 79 -4.84 -7.56 -13.94
CA PRO A 79 -5.93 -6.77 -14.53
C PRO A 79 -7.34 -7.23 -14.13
N ASP A 80 -7.48 -8.38 -13.49
CA ASP A 80 -8.77 -8.94 -13.11
C ASP A 80 -8.82 -9.27 -11.60
N ASN A 81 -10.00 -9.66 -11.11
CA ASN A 81 -10.19 -9.97 -9.69
C ASN A 81 -9.37 -11.17 -9.19
N ALA A 82 -8.92 -12.07 -10.07
CA ALA A 82 -8.06 -13.18 -9.68
C ALA A 82 -6.61 -12.71 -9.41
N HIS A 83 -6.22 -11.58 -9.99
CA HIS A 83 -4.89 -10.98 -9.89
C HIS A 83 -4.88 -9.63 -9.15
N VAL A 84 -5.96 -9.30 -8.43
CA VAL A 84 -6.14 -8.01 -7.76
C VAL A 84 -5.30 -7.84 -6.48
N GLN A 85 -4.60 -8.88 -6.02
CA GLN A 85 -3.76 -8.79 -4.82
C GLN A 85 -2.45 -8.04 -5.11
N PRO A 86 -2.20 -6.89 -4.45
CA PRO A 86 -0.97 -6.13 -4.65
C PRO A 86 0.22 -6.80 -3.96
N SER A 87 1.40 -6.43 -4.43
CA SER A 87 2.66 -6.61 -3.72
C SER A 87 3.41 -5.27 -3.75
N ILE A 88 2.89 -4.28 -3.01
CA ILE A 88 3.40 -2.91 -3.06
C ILE A 88 4.37 -2.66 -1.91
N SER A 89 5.63 -2.41 -2.26
CA SER A 89 6.70 -2.04 -1.33
C SER A 89 6.81 -0.51 -1.22
N PHE A 90 7.09 -0.01 -0.01
CA PHE A 90 7.18 1.43 0.25
C PHE A 90 8.61 1.94 0.26
N SER A 91 8.89 2.97 -0.56
CA SER A 91 10.16 3.69 -0.51
C SER A 91 10.20 4.63 0.69
N ILE A 92 11.38 4.90 1.25
CA ILE A 92 11.54 5.98 2.24
C ILE A 92 11.13 7.32 1.60
N GLY A 93 10.41 8.15 2.35
CA GLY A 93 9.83 9.40 1.88
C GLY A 93 8.32 9.29 1.61
N THR A 94 7.85 10.05 0.63
CA THR A 94 6.42 10.12 0.29
C THR A 94 6.06 9.06 -0.75
N ASN A 95 4.99 8.31 -0.50
CA ASN A 95 4.41 7.37 -1.46
C ASN A 95 2.93 7.73 -1.62
N SER A 96 2.44 7.89 -2.85
CA SER A 96 1.06 8.28 -3.12
C SER A 96 0.42 7.36 -4.15
N PHE A 97 -0.81 6.96 -3.90
CA PHE A 97 -1.56 6.04 -4.73
C PHE A 97 -2.99 6.53 -4.93
N LYS A 98 -3.56 6.21 -6.08
CA LYS A 98 -4.98 6.34 -6.35
C LYS A 98 -5.64 4.99 -6.26
N LEU A 99 -6.89 5.01 -5.83
CA LEU A 99 -7.72 3.84 -5.69
C LEU A 99 -8.95 4.01 -6.58
N PHE A 100 -9.35 2.95 -7.26
CA PHE A 100 -10.52 2.93 -8.14
C PHE A 100 -11.42 1.77 -7.78
N GLY A 101 -12.73 2.00 -7.78
CA GLY A 101 -13.72 0.95 -7.57
C GLY A 101 -14.99 1.25 -8.33
N ASP A 102 -15.57 0.22 -8.94
CA ASP A 102 -16.87 0.27 -9.61
C ASP A 102 -17.93 0.91 -8.72
N PRO A 103 -18.82 1.75 -9.28
CA PRO A 103 -19.82 2.45 -8.49
C PRO A 103 -20.85 1.52 -7.84
N GLY A 104 -21.14 1.82 -6.59
CA GLY A 104 -22.08 1.17 -5.67
C GLY A 104 -23.00 2.19 -5.01
N ALA A 105 -23.40 1.97 -3.76
CA ALA A 105 -24.21 2.95 -3.04
C ALA A 105 -23.38 4.07 -2.39
N ASN A 106 -23.85 5.31 -2.55
CA ASN A 106 -23.23 6.48 -1.92
C ASN A 106 -23.54 6.50 -0.42
N ASN A 107 -22.58 6.06 0.39
CA ASN A 107 -22.63 6.15 1.85
C ASN A 107 -22.09 7.51 2.33
N SER A 108 -22.53 7.95 3.51
CA SER A 108 -22.03 9.21 4.10
C SER A 108 -20.57 9.12 4.54
N TYR A 109 -20.09 7.92 4.87
CA TYR A 109 -18.73 7.67 5.31
C TYR A 109 -18.18 6.40 4.66
N PHE A 110 -16.87 6.39 4.46
CA PHE A 110 -16.13 5.22 4.00
C PHE A 110 -14.90 4.99 4.89
N GLY A 111 -14.62 3.73 5.16
CA GLY A 111 -13.45 3.27 5.87
C GLY A 111 -12.45 2.58 4.95
N ILE A 112 -11.20 2.53 5.39
CA ILE A 112 -10.13 1.77 4.76
C ILE A 112 -9.35 0.97 5.82
N ASN A 113 -9.02 -0.27 5.48
CA ASN A 113 -8.08 -1.09 6.23
C ASN A 113 -6.91 -1.48 5.33
N LEU A 114 -5.69 -1.33 5.85
CA LEU A 114 -4.44 -1.66 5.16
C LEU A 114 -3.75 -2.81 5.87
N PHE A 115 -3.49 -3.88 5.12
CA PHE A 115 -2.91 -5.12 5.61
C PHE A 115 -1.53 -5.33 4.98
N PHE A 116 -0.54 -5.55 5.83
CA PHE A 116 0.84 -5.73 5.39
C PHE A 116 1.29 -7.16 5.60
N ASN A 117 2.20 -7.60 4.72
CA ASN A 117 2.94 -8.85 4.86
C ASN A 117 2.02 -10.10 5.00
N GLY A 118 0.86 -10.09 4.35
CA GLY A 118 -0.10 -11.20 4.35
C GLY A 118 -0.96 -11.31 5.62
N SER A 119 -0.91 -10.31 6.51
CA SER A 119 -1.71 -10.27 7.73
C SER A 119 -3.21 -10.25 7.43
N THR A 120 -4.02 -10.87 8.31
CA THR A 120 -5.48 -10.73 8.33
C THR A 120 -5.97 -9.68 9.34
N THR A 121 -5.05 -9.05 10.07
CA THR A 121 -5.31 -7.94 10.99
C THR A 121 -4.77 -6.65 10.38
N PRO A 122 -5.56 -5.57 10.30
CA PRO A 122 -5.09 -4.34 9.69
C PRO A 122 -3.99 -3.72 10.54
N SER A 123 -2.97 -3.16 9.88
CA SER A 123 -1.91 -2.41 10.57
C SER A 123 -2.17 -0.91 10.59
N ILE A 124 -3.00 -0.42 9.67
CA ILE A 124 -3.49 0.95 9.61
C ILE A 124 -4.97 0.89 9.24
N SER A 125 -5.79 1.66 9.95
CA SER A 125 -7.22 1.79 9.65
C SER A 125 -7.63 3.25 9.76
N ALA A 126 -8.40 3.72 8.79
CA ALA A 126 -8.93 5.07 8.76
C ALA A 126 -10.38 5.10 8.29
N PHE A 127 -11.06 6.21 8.51
CA PHE A 127 -12.34 6.50 7.86
C PHE A 127 -12.49 8.01 7.63
N CYS A 128 -13.33 8.37 6.67
CA CYS A 128 -13.62 9.75 6.30
C CYS A 128 -15.07 9.92 5.87
N PRO A 129 -15.62 11.14 5.90
CA PRO A 129 -16.81 11.46 5.11
C PRO A 129 -16.55 11.17 3.62
N MET A 130 -17.57 10.74 2.88
CA MET A 130 -17.47 10.63 1.43
C MET A 130 -17.16 12.01 0.82
N LEU A 131 -16.17 12.06 -0.06
CA LEU A 131 -15.84 13.29 -0.78
C LEU A 131 -16.90 13.51 -1.88
N THR A 132 -17.66 14.59 -1.78
CA THR A 132 -18.73 14.94 -2.74
C THR A 132 -18.37 16.11 -3.66
N THR A 133 -17.22 16.72 -3.45
CA THR A 133 -16.66 17.80 -4.27
C THR A 133 -15.15 17.78 -4.12
N SER A 134 -14.41 17.98 -5.21
CA SER A 134 -12.94 17.99 -5.17
C SER A 134 -12.41 19.08 -4.23
N GLY A 135 -11.45 18.76 -3.38
CA GLY A 135 -10.82 19.74 -2.51
C GLY A 135 -10.32 19.17 -1.18
N PRO A 136 -10.12 20.06 -0.19
CA PRO A 136 -9.72 19.65 1.15
C PRO A 136 -10.71 18.67 1.76
N HIS A 137 -10.19 17.69 2.48
CA HIS A 137 -10.95 16.65 3.15
C HIS A 137 -10.27 16.25 4.44
N THR A 138 -10.95 15.46 5.27
CA THR A 138 -10.45 15.00 6.55
C THR A 138 -10.68 13.50 6.71
N PHE A 139 -9.78 12.86 7.45
CA PHE A 139 -9.89 11.47 7.83
C PHE A 139 -9.33 11.30 9.24
N THR A 140 -9.76 10.24 9.92
CA THR A 140 -9.30 9.92 11.27
C THR A 140 -8.98 8.43 11.39
N ALA A 141 -8.21 8.07 12.41
CA ALA A 141 -7.97 6.66 12.72
C ALA A 141 -9.31 5.96 13.02
N ASN A 142 -9.49 4.76 12.47
CA ASN A 142 -10.67 3.96 12.74
C ASN A 142 -10.35 2.93 13.84
N SER A 143 -10.99 3.09 15.00
CA SER A 143 -10.89 2.20 16.15
C SER A 143 -12.15 1.34 16.37
N SER A 144 -13.07 1.31 15.40
CA SER A 144 -14.29 0.52 15.52
C SER A 144 -13.93 -0.96 15.73
N PRO A 145 -14.64 -1.68 16.64
CA PRO A 145 -14.46 -3.12 16.79
C PRO A 145 -14.96 -3.91 15.57
N ASN A 146 -15.67 -3.25 14.65
CA ASN A 146 -16.31 -3.87 13.49
C ASN A 146 -15.99 -3.08 12.21
N THR A 147 -14.98 -3.53 11.47
CA THR A 147 -14.59 -3.03 10.16
C THR A 147 -14.52 -4.17 9.14
N SER A 148 -14.45 -3.88 7.85
CA SER A 148 -14.39 -4.94 6.82
C SER A 148 -13.00 -5.57 6.73
N GLY A 149 -12.90 -6.88 6.93
CA GLY A 149 -11.69 -7.66 6.68
C GLY A 149 -11.63 -8.16 5.23
N PRO A 150 -10.47 -8.69 4.78
CA PRO A 150 -10.37 -9.24 3.44
C PRO A 150 -11.22 -10.53 3.31
N PRO A 151 -11.58 -10.93 2.07
CA PRO A 151 -12.28 -12.17 1.78
C PRO A 151 -11.80 -13.37 2.60
N GLY A 152 -12.78 -14.13 3.13
CA GLY A 152 -12.54 -15.29 3.99
C GLY A 152 -12.30 -14.97 5.48
N VAL A 153 -12.09 -13.70 5.85
CA VAL A 153 -11.86 -13.30 7.25
C VAL A 153 -13.15 -12.82 7.93
N GLY A 154 -14.03 -12.13 7.20
CA GLY A 154 -15.23 -11.50 7.76
C GLY A 154 -14.93 -10.11 8.28
N THR A 155 -15.52 -9.73 9.42
CA THR A 155 -15.25 -8.43 10.04
C THR A 155 -14.07 -8.50 11.01
N VAL A 156 -13.33 -7.41 11.12
CA VAL A 156 -12.14 -7.28 11.98
C VAL A 156 -12.17 -5.97 12.75
N PRO A 157 -11.55 -5.89 13.94
CA PRO A 157 -11.30 -4.60 14.58
C PRO A 157 -10.41 -3.71 13.72
N GLY A 158 -10.72 -2.41 13.66
CA GLY A 158 -9.82 -1.42 13.09
C GLY A 158 -8.53 -1.29 13.91
N ALA A 159 -7.43 -0.92 13.27
CA ALA A 159 -6.12 -0.82 13.88
C ALA A 159 -6.00 0.29 14.95
N ALA A 160 -6.97 1.22 15.00
CA ALA A 160 -6.96 2.39 15.89
C ALA A 160 -5.71 3.28 15.74
N THR A 161 -5.03 3.22 14.59
CA THR A 161 -3.82 3.99 14.31
C THR A 161 -3.72 4.34 12.83
N LEU A 162 -3.10 5.49 12.54
CA LEU A 162 -2.69 5.92 11.20
C LEU A 162 -1.23 5.54 10.89
N THR A 163 -0.55 4.86 11.81
CA THR A 163 0.87 4.52 11.69
C THR A 163 1.11 3.06 12.01
N SER A 164 1.93 2.41 11.19
CA SER A 164 2.47 1.07 11.42
C SER A 164 3.99 1.13 11.46
N THR A 165 4.59 0.47 12.44
CA THR A 165 6.05 0.30 12.53
C THR A 165 6.35 -1.19 12.50
N SER A 166 7.17 -1.59 11.53
CA SER A 166 7.60 -2.98 11.37
C SER A 166 8.90 -3.02 10.58
N ALA A 167 9.78 -3.95 10.95
CA ALA A 167 11.03 -4.23 10.25
C ALA A 167 11.90 -2.99 9.95
N GLY A 168 12.05 -2.11 10.94
CA GLY A 168 12.90 -0.93 10.79
C GLY A 168 12.28 0.20 9.96
N GLN A 169 11.00 0.12 9.64
CA GLN A 169 10.28 1.13 8.86
C GLN A 169 9.01 1.56 9.57
N THR A 170 8.80 2.87 9.64
CA THR A 170 7.55 3.48 10.10
C THR A 170 6.81 4.05 8.90
N ILE A 171 5.59 3.55 8.68
CA ILE A 171 4.66 3.98 7.62
C ILE A 171 3.53 4.75 8.28
N THR A 172 3.37 6.02 7.94
CA THR A 172 2.27 6.87 8.42
C THR A 172 1.37 7.26 7.25
N LEU A 173 0.08 6.93 7.32
CA LEU A 173 -0.94 7.43 6.41
C LEU A 173 -1.13 8.94 6.64
N LYS A 174 -0.96 9.72 5.57
CA LYS A 174 -0.98 11.19 5.55
C LYS A 174 -2.20 11.76 4.87
N ASP A 175 -2.82 11.01 3.97
CA ASP A 175 -4.02 11.41 3.27
C ASP A 175 -4.90 10.19 2.99
N PHE A 176 -6.22 10.36 3.13
CA PHE A 176 -7.21 9.38 2.72
C PHE A 176 -8.52 10.07 2.35
N TYR A 177 -9.03 9.75 1.15
CA TYR A 177 -10.39 10.04 0.75
C TYR A 177 -10.97 8.92 -0.09
N TRP A 178 -12.30 8.91 -0.18
CA TRP A 178 -13.09 8.12 -1.13
C TRP A 178 -14.17 9.04 -1.71
N ALA A 179 -14.12 9.28 -3.01
CA ALA A 179 -14.95 10.28 -3.68
C ALA A 179 -16.06 9.66 -4.50
N ALA A 180 -17.25 10.26 -4.42
CA ALA A 180 -18.39 9.87 -5.23
C ALA A 180 -18.06 9.92 -6.74
N PRO A 181 -18.70 9.07 -7.56
CA PRO A 181 -18.39 8.96 -8.98
C PRO A 181 -18.35 10.27 -9.77
N ASN A 182 -19.28 11.16 -9.46
CA ASN A 182 -19.43 12.45 -10.14
C ASN A 182 -18.38 13.50 -9.76
N VAL A 183 -17.54 13.25 -8.75
CA VAL A 183 -16.51 14.22 -8.32
C VAL A 183 -15.42 14.33 -9.37
N TYR A 184 -14.96 13.21 -9.91
CA TYR A 184 -13.89 13.18 -10.90
C TYR A 184 -14.35 12.78 -12.30
N ASN A 185 -15.51 12.13 -12.43
CA ASN A 185 -16.07 11.68 -13.73
C ASN A 185 -15.06 10.84 -14.53
N LEU A 186 -14.41 9.89 -13.85
CA LEU A 186 -13.46 8.95 -14.43
C LEU A 186 -14.14 7.59 -14.57
N ASP A 187 -13.79 6.85 -15.61
CA ASP A 187 -14.27 5.51 -15.94
C ASP A 187 -13.05 4.71 -16.42
N GLU A 188 -12.40 4.05 -15.47
CA GLU A 188 -11.10 3.38 -15.61
C GLU A 188 -11.19 1.89 -15.25
N VAL A 189 -12.19 1.50 -14.45
CA VAL A 189 -12.37 0.12 -13.98
C VAL A 189 -13.83 -0.32 -14.05
N GLY A 190 -14.04 -1.63 -14.13
CA GLY A 190 -15.33 -2.25 -13.87
C GLY A 190 -15.28 -3.08 -12.59
N LEU A 191 -16.42 -3.70 -12.25
CA LEU A 191 -16.61 -4.44 -10.99
C LEU A 191 -15.47 -5.40 -10.60
N PHE A 192 -14.88 -6.08 -11.59
CA PHE A 192 -13.88 -7.13 -11.40
C PHE A 192 -12.66 -7.01 -12.34
N THR A 193 -12.53 -5.91 -13.07
CA THR A 193 -11.48 -5.75 -14.09
C THR A 193 -11.00 -4.31 -14.15
N THR A 194 -9.73 -4.12 -14.46
CA THR A 194 -9.23 -2.86 -15.01
C THR A 194 -9.80 -2.69 -16.41
N GLY A 195 -10.16 -1.46 -16.78
CA GLY A 195 -10.79 -1.12 -18.05
C GLY A 195 -12.19 -0.54 -17.83
N ALA A 196 -12.46 0.54 -18.55
CA ALA A 196 -13.71 1.28 -18.54
C ALA A 196 -14.94 0.38 -18.79
N ASP A 197 -16.04 0.67 -18.11
CA ASP A 197 -17.32 -0.05 -18.23
C ASP A 197 -18.54 0.85 -18.49
N GLU A 198 -18.28 2.10 -18.89
CA GLU A 198 -19.26 3.16 -19.15
C GLU A 198 -19.95 3.71 -17.89
N ARG A 199 -19.40 3.44 -16.70
CA ARG A 199 -19.89 3.97 -15.42
C ARG A 199 -18.76 4.72 -14.72
N PHE A 200 -19.08 5.86 -14.12
CA PHE A 200 -18.06 6.60 -13.39
C PHE A 200 -17.67 5.88 -12.10
N ASP A 201 -16.37 5.81 -11.83
CA ASP A 201 -15.76 5.13 -10.70
C ASP A 201 -15.82 5.94 -9.41
N TYR A 202 -15.91 5.24 -8.28
CA TYR A 202 -15.38 5.82 -7.05
C TYR A 202 -13.88 6.01 -7.17
N VAL A 203 -13.40 7.19 -6.76
CA VAL A 203 -11.97 7.51 -6.76
C VAL A 203 -11.51 7.79 -5.35
N GLY A 204 -10.58 6.98 -4.86
CA GLY A 204 -9.88 7.22 -3.62
C GLY A 204 -8.45 7.69 -3.82
N GLY A 205 -7.89 8.27 -2.77
CA GLY A 205 -6.47 8.56 -2.71
C GLY A 205 -5.92 8.20 -1.34
N ILE A 206 -4.70 7.65 -1.34
CA ILE A 206 -3.93 7.41 -0.13
C ILE A 206 -2.51 7.94 -0.32
N SER A 207 -1.98 8.59 0.70
CA SER A 207 -0.56 8.97 0.72
C SER A 207 0.09 8.61 2.03
N PHE A 208 1.38 8.29 1.98
CA PHE A 208 2.15 7.82 3.11
C PHE A 208 3.44 8.62 3.24
N SER A 209 3.82 8.90 4.47
CA SER A 209 5.19 9.27 4.84
C SER A 209 5.86 8.04 5.44
N VAL A 210 7.04 7.70 4.92
CA VAL A 210 7.75 6.49 5.30
C VAL A 210 9.15 6.86 5.76
N THR A 211 9.52 6.43 6.96
CA THR A 211 10.83 6.70 7.55
C THR A 211 11.50 5.39 7.96
N GLY A 212 12.83 5.32 7.81
CA GLY A 212 13.62 4.22 8.34
C GLY A 212 14.06 4.49 9.77
N ASP A 213 14.20 3.43 10.56
CA ASP A 213 14.88 3.48 11.85
C ASP A 213 16.36 3.81 11.57
N ARG A 214 16.87 4.84 12.26
CA ARG A 214 18.27 5.26 12.16
C ARG A 214 19.18 4.37 12.98
#